data_AF-A0A8B5W8N1-F1
#
_entry.id   AF-A0A8B5W8N1-F1
#
_cell.length_a   1.000
_cell.length_b   1.000
_cell.length_c   1.000
_cell.angle_alpha   90.00
_cell.angle_beta   90.00
_cell.angle_gamma   90.00
#
_symmetry.space_group_name_H-M   'P 1'
#
loop_
_entity.id
_entity.type
_entity.pdbx_description
1 polymer ?
#
loop_
_entity_poly.entity_id
_entity_poly.type
_entity_poly.pdbx_seq_one_letter_code
_entity_poly.pdbx_strand_id
1 'polypeptide(L)'
;MSKKTKRRLLQLFGFIIGLIFGYFNPTQIQQMFPALGITVGIGYFITSRVADDKEKSLDDLAWFPLLQMIMYFIIGGAISSSLLLALEIYSN
;
A
#
# COMPACT_ATOMS: atom_id res chain seq x y z
N MET A 1 1.57 9.55 21.80
CA MET A 1 1.15 8.37 20.99
C MET A 1 2.39 7.57 20.59
N SER A 2 2.38 6.23 20.70
CA SER A 2 3.56 5.40 20.36
C SER A 2 3.86 5.44 18.86
N LYS A 3 5.15 5.33 18.46
CA LYS A 3 5.59 5.20 17.06
C LYS A 3 4.81 4.10 16.33
N LYS A 4 4.55 2.98 17.01
CA LYS A 4 3.78 1.83 16.50
C LYS A 4 2.32 2.18 16.20
N THR A 5 1.68 2.97 17.07
CA THR A 5 0.29 3.40 16.88
C THR A 5 0.17 4.39 15.72
N LYS A 6 1.09 5.35 15.61
CA LYS A 6 1.15 6.29 14.48
C LYS A 6 1.25 5.55 13.14
N ARG A 7 2.12 4.54 13.09
CA ARG A 7 2.34 3.70 11.92
C ARG A 7 1.07 2.93 11.53
N ARG A 8 0.41 2.30 12.50
CA ARG A 8 -0.87 1.59 12.26
C ARG A 8 -1.97 2.52 11.76
N LEU A 9 -2.05 3.75 12.27
CA LEU A 9 -3.01 4.74 11.78
C LEU A 9 -2.72 5.15 10.34
N LEU A 10 -1.45 5.35 9.96
CA LEU A 10 -1.07 5.63 8.57
C LEU A 10 -1.39 4.46 7.65
N GLN A 11 -1.13 3.23 8.09
CA GLN A 11 -1.51 2.02 7.34
C GLN A 11 -3.01 1.92 7.14
N LEU A 12 -3.78 2.13 8.22
CA LEU A 12 -5.24 2.13 8.16
C LEU A 12 -5.77 3.25 7.25
N PHE A 13 -5.17 4.44 7.32
CA PHE A 13 -5.51 5.54 6.44
C PHE A 13 -5.25 5.18 4.97
N GLY A 14 -4.06 4.69 4.65
CA GLY A 14 -3.72 4.20 3.31
C GLY A 14 -4.72 3.16 2.83
N PHE A 15 -5.03 2.18 3.67
CA PHE A 15 -6.00 1.12 3.38
C PHE A 15 -7.40 1.65 3.06
N ILE A 16 -7.94 2.55 3.90
CA ILE A 16 -9.27 3.14 3.70
C ILE A 16 -9.31 3.95 2.40
N ILE A 17 -8.28 4.78 2.15
CA ILE A 17 -8.19 5.55 0.91
C ILE A 17 -8.08 4.62 -0.30
N GLY A 18 -7.34 3.51 -0.18
CA GLY A 18 -7.27 2.46 -1.19
C GLY A 18 -8.64 1.85 -1.49
N LEU A 19 -9.37 1.45 -0.45
CA LEU A 19 -10.72 0.90 -0.59
C LEU A 19 -11.65 1.87 -1.33
N ILE A 20 -11.70 3.13 -0.89
CA ILE A 20 -12.52 4.19 -1.49
C ILE A 20 -12.12 4.38 -2.95
N PHE A 21 -10.83 4.54 -3.24
CA PHE A 21 -10.37 4.78 -4.60
C PHE A 21 -10.65 3.60 -5.53
N GLY A 22 -10.39 2.36 -5.08
CA GLY A 22 -10.67 1.17 -5.87
C GLY A 22 -12.15 0.89 -6.07
N TYR A 23 -13.01 1.37 -5.17
CA TYR A 23 -14.46 1.31 -5.35
C TYR A 23 -14.94 2.27 -6.44
N PHE A 24 -14.47 3.53 -6.43
CA PHE A 24 -14.92 4.53 -7.41
C PHE A 24 -14.19 4.45 -8.76
N ASN A 25 -12.96 3.92 -8.80
CA ASN A 25 -12.11 3.88 -9.99
C ASN A 25 -11.45 2.51 -10.19
N PRO A 26 -12.22 1.41 -10.30
CA PRO A 26 -11.70 0.04 -10.29
C PRO A 26 -10.70 -0.22 -11.43
N THR A 27 -11.04 0.14 -12.68
CA THR A 27 -10.17 -0.07 -13.84
C THR A 27 -8.87 0.73 -13.75
N GLN A 28 -8.95 1.97 -13.27
CA GLN A 28 -7.81 2.87 -13.20
C GLN A 28 -6.80 2.38 -12.15
N ILE A 29 -7.27 1.95 -10.97
CA ILE A 29 -6.37 1.41 -9.95
C ILE A 29 -5.72 0.09 -10.37
N GLN A 30 -6.45 -0.77 -11.09
CA GLN A 30 -5.90 -2.02 -11.64
C GLN A 30 -4.72 -1.76 -12.58
N GLN A 31 -4.83 -0.75 -13.45
CA GLN A 31 -3.74 -0.34 -14.35
C GLN A 31 -2.54 0.25 -13.60
N MET A 32 -2.76 0.85 -12.43
CA MET A 32 -1.69 1.43 -11.62
C MET A 32 -0.96 0.41 -10.75
N PHE A 33 -1.55 -0.77 -10.45
CA PHE A 33 -0.92 -1.76 -9.58
C PHE A 33 0.49 -2.20 -9.98
N PRO A 34 0.82 -2.42 -11.26
CA PRO A 34 2.19 -2.77 -11.64
C PRO A 34 3.18 -1.66 -11.24
N ALA A 35 2.89 -0.40 -11.57
CA ALA A 35 3.77 0.72 -11.27
C ALA A 35 3.89 0.95 -9.75
N LEU A 36 2.77 0.93 -9.03
CA LEU A 36 2.75 1.09 -7.58
C LEU A 36 3.45 -0.07 -6.87
N GLY A 37 3.22 -1.30 -7.31
CA GLY A 37 3.82 -2.51 -6.77
C GLY A 37 5.34 -2.54 -6.98
N ILE A 38 5.82 -2.20 -8.18
CA ILE A 38 7.26 -2.08 -8.46
C ILE A 38 7.90 -1.00 -7.59
N THR A 39 7.26 0.17 -7.48
CA THR A 39 7.76 1.29 -6.67
C THR A 39 7.89 0.89 -5.21
N VAL A 40 6.87 0.25 -4.64
CA VAL A 40 6.88 -0.24 -3.27
C VAL A 40 7.93 -1.35 -3.10
N GLY A 41 8.01 -2.31 -4.02
CA GLY A 41 8.99 -3.40 -3.97
C GLY A 41 10.44 -2.90 -3.98
N ILE A 42 10.78 -2.00 -4.91
CA ILE A 42 12.10 -1.35 -4.95
C ILE A 42 12.34 -0.55 -3.67
N GLY A 43 11.35 0.20 -3.21
CA GLY A 43 11.45 0.98 -1.97
C GLY A 43 11.75 0.11 -0.76
N TYR A 44 11.06 -1.03 -0.62
CA TYR A 44 11.33 -2.01 0.44
C TYR A 44 12.73 -2.61 0.33
N PHE A 45 13.15 -2.98 -0.88
CA PHE A 45 14.49 -3.54 -1.11
C PHE A 45 15.61 -2.57 -0.74
N ILE A 46 15.49 -1.30 -1.15
CA ILE A 46 16.48 -0.26 -0.79
C ILE A 46 16.45 -0.02 0.72
N THR A 47 15.25 0.10 1.31
CA THR A 47 15.10 0.36 2.74
C THR A 47 15.66 -0.78 3.58
N SER A 48 15.46 -2.03 3.16
CA SER A 48 16.01 -3.20 3.85
C SER A 48 17.53 -3.26 3.76
N ARG A 49 18.11 -2.97 2.59
CA ARG A 49 19.56 -2.88 2.41
C ARG A 49 20.19 -1.80 3.30
N VAL A 50 19.60 -0.61 3.33
CA VAL A 50 20.11 0.51 4.15
C VAL A 50 19.98 0.23 5.65
N ALA A 51 18.93 -0.48 6.06
CA ALA A 51 18.75 -0.89 7.45
C ALA A 51 19.82 -1.89 7.88
N ASP A 52 20.09 -2.89 7.03
CA ASP A 52 21.10 -3.94 7.24
C ASP A 52 22.51 -3.35 7.32
N ASP A 53 22.89 -2.50 6.34
CA ASP A 53 24.20 -1.83 6.28
C ASP A 53 24.48 -0.92 7.48
N LYS A 54 23.44 -0.42 8.15
CA LYS A 54 23.56 0.53 9.27
C LYS A 54 23.23 -0.06 10.63
N GLU A 55 22.95 -1.37 10.72
CA GLU A 55 22.39 -2.04 11.90
C GLU A 55 21.20 -1.27 12.51
N LYS A 56 20.42 -0.59 11.67
CA LYS A 56 19.29 0.24 12.10
C LYS A 56 17.99 -0.53 11.98
N SER A 57 17.11 -0.32 12.94
CA SER A 57 15.73 -0.78 12.80
C SER A 57 15.07 -0.10 11.60
N LEU A 58 14.30 -0.88 10.81
CA LEU A 58 13.47 -0.36 9.71
C LEU A 58 12.54 0.77 10.17
N ASP A 59 12.13 0.74 11.44
CA ASP A 59 11.26 1.75 12.03
C ASP A 59 11.90 3.11 12.25
N ASP A 60 13.24 3.18 12.16
CA ASP A 60 13.99 4.42 12.27
C ASP A 60 14.30 5.04 10.89
N LEU A 61 13.96 4.37 9.79
CA LEU A 61 14.04 4.91 8.45
C LEU A 61 12.80 5.77 8.13
N ALA A 62 13.02 7.07 7.91
CA ALA A 62 11.96 8.06 7.72
C ALA A 62 10.98 7.74 6.57
N TRP A 63 11.44 7.01 5.54
CA TRP A 63 10.64 6.64 4.36
C TRP A 63 9.83 5.36 4.55
N PHE A 64 10.15 4.54 5.57
CA PHE A 64 9.48 3.27 5.80
C PHE A 64 7.98 3.39 6.10
N PRO A 65 7.51 4.36 6.92
CA PRO A 65 6.08 4.58 7.12
C PRO A 65 5.33 4.97 5.84
N LEU A 66 5.97 5.69 4.92
CA LEU A 66 5.38 6.06 3.64
C LEU A 66 5.21 4.83 2.74
N LEU A 67 6.24 3.99 2.64
CA LEU A 67 6.18 2.73 1.89
C LEU A 67 5.07 1.81 2.42
N GLN A 68 4.92 1.73 3.74
CA GLN A 68 3.82 1.00 4.36
C GLN A 68 2.46 1.59 4.03
N MET A 69 2.31 2.91 4.05
CA MET A 69 1.05 3.56 3.69
C MET A 69 0.64 3.24 2.24
N ILE A 70 1.58 3.34 1.29
CA ILE A 70 1.34 3.02 -0.13
C ILE A 70 1.00 1.54 -0.29
N MET A 71 1.71 0.64 0.41
CA MET A 71 1.41 -0.79 0.38
C MET A 71 -0.02 -1.10 0.86
N TYR A 72 -0.45 -0.50 1.96
CA TYR A 72 -1.82 -0.68 2.45
C TYR A 72 -2.87 -0.05 1.54
N PHE A 73 -2.54 1.07 0.87
CA PHE A 73 -3.38 1.64 -0.20
C PHE A 73 -3.56 0.66 -1.36
N ILE A 74 -2.48 0.02 -1.84
CA ILE A 74 -2.54 -1.00 -2.90
C ILE A 74 -3.43 -2.16 -2.46
N ILE A 75 -3.27 -2.66 -1.23
CA ILE A 75 -4.08 -3.76 -0.69
C ILE A 75 -5.57 -3.39 -0.66
N GLY A 76 -5.90 -2.21 -0.11
CA GLY A 76 -7.29 -1.75 -0.05
C GLY A 76 -7.90 -1.59 -1.44
N GLY A 77 -7.17 -0.96 -2.36
CA GLY A 77 -7.59 -0.79 -3.74
C GLY A 77 -7.77 -2.11 -4.48
N ALA A 78 -6.88 -3.07 -4.27
CA ALA A 78 -6.98 -4.39 -4.89
C ALA A 78 -8.23 -5.15 -4.43
N ILE A 79 -8.55 -5.07 -3.14
CA ILE A 79 -9.75 -5.72 -2.59
C ILE A 79 -11.02 -5.11 -3.19
N SER A 80 -11.21 -3.79 -3.10
CA SER A 80 -12.46 -3.16 -3.55
C SER A 80 -12.63 -3.22 -5.07
N SER A 81 -11.57 -2.95 -5.85
CA SER A 81 -11.66 -3.00 -7.31
C SER A 81 -11.89 -4.41 -7.84
N SER A 82 -11.22 -5.42 -7.28
CA SER A 82 -11.40 -6.81 -7.72
C SER A 82 -12.78 -7.34 -7.37
N LEU A 83 -13.32 -6.98 -6.20
CA LEU A 83 -14.69 -7.35 -5.82
C LEU A 83 -15.72 -6.75 -6.79
N LEU A 84 -15.61 -5.47 -7.11
CA LEU A 84 -16.52 -4.82 -8.06
C LEU A 84 -16.43 -5.44 -9.45
N LEU A 85 -15.22 -5.59 -9.98
CA LEU A 85 -15.02 -6.17 -11.31
C LEU A 85 -15.49 -7.63 -11.37
N ALA A 86 -15.28 -8.41 -10.31
CA ALA A 86 -15.84 -9.76 -10.23
C ALA A 86 -17.37 -9.75 -10.24
N LEU A 87 -18.01 -8.87 -9.46
CA LEU A 87 -19.47 -8.73 -9.45
C LEU A 87 -20.01 -8.31 -10.82
N GLU A 88 -19.33 -7.40 -11.52
CA GLU A 88 -19.69 -6.98 -12.88
C GLU A 88 -19.61 -8.13 -13.90
N ILE A 89 -18.62 -9.02 -13.75
CA ILE A 89 -18.48 -10.21 -14.61
C ILE A 89 -19.59 -11.24 -14.33
N TYR A 90 -19.99 -11.44 -13.07
CA TYR A 90 -21.05 -12.39 -12.73
C TYR A 90 -22.47 -11.86 -12.94
N SER A 91 -22.64 -10.54 -12.99
CA SER A 91 -23.95 -9.88 -13.18
C SER A 91 -24.33 -9.66 -14.66
N ASN A 92 -23.39 -9.84 -15.60
CA ASN A 92 -23.61 -9.78 -17.05
C ASN A 92 -23.59 -11.17 -17.68
#